data_AF-A0A172XRL3-F1
#
_entry.id   AF-A0A172XRL3-F1
#
_cell.length_a   1.000
_cell.length_b   1.000
_cell.length_c   1.000
_cell.angle_alpha   90.00
_cell.angle_beta   90.00
_cell.angle_gamma   90.00
#
_symmetry.space_group_name_H-M   'P 1'
#
loop_
_entity.id
_entity.type
_entity.pdbx_description
1 polymer ?
#
loop_
_entity_poly.entity_id
_entity_poly.type
_entity_poly.pdbx_seq_one_letter_code
_entity_poly.pdbx_strand_id
1 'polypeptide(L)'
;MKKLLYACGILMSGLCFSQESVPKIKATFFDGVAVAGYVDHGAFINFTGPNISLTHKDVKFILGMLPSLRIKNDKSPGTKNSAITPNLGAGLTVIYRKFALQLPVYYNSKTATENGSWKMGIGLGYSFK
;
A
#
# COMPACT_ATOMS: atom_id res chain seq x y z
N MET A 1 31.98 -29.98 -33.05
CA MET A 1 30.59 -29.45 -33.08
C MET A 1 29.67 -30.12 -32.06
N LYS A 2 29.56 -31.46 -32.01
CA LYS A 2 28.63 -32.15 -31.09
C LYS A 2 28.84 -31.85 -29.59
N LYS A 3 30.09 -31.77 -29.13
CA LYS A 3 30.43 -31.43 -27.73
C LYS A 3 29.98 -30.02 -27.31
N LEU A 4 29.97 -29.07 -28.25
CA LEU A 4 29.53 -27.69 -28.01
C LEU A 4 28.01 -27.61 -27.84
N LEU A 5 27.27 -28.40 -28.61
CA LEU A 5 25.80 -28.52 -28.51
C LEU A 5 25.37 -29.13 -27.16
N TYR A 6 26.08 -30.14 -26.66
CA TYR A 6 25.81 -30.69 -25.33
C TYR A 6 26.12 -29.69 -24.21
N ALA A 7 27.20 -28.93 -24.32
CA ALA A 7 27.54 -27.88 -23.36
C ALA A 7 26.47 -26.75 -23.35
N CYS A 8 26.00 -26.32 -24.52
CA CYS A 8 24.89 -25.37 -24.63
C CYS A 8 23.58 -25.93 -24.05
N GLY A 9 23.26 -27.20 -24.29
CA GLY A 9 22.07 -27.84 -23.73
C GLY A 9 22.08 -27.87 -22.19
N ILE A 10 23.24 -28.19 -21.59
CA ILE A 10 23.40 -28.18 -20.13
C ILE A 10 23.31 -26.76 -19.57
N LEU A 11 23.96 -25.78 -20.21
CA LEU A 11 23.90 -24.36 -19.81
C LEU A 11 22.46 -23.80 -19.89
N MET A 12 21.71 -24.14 -20.94
CA MET A 12 20.31 -23.72 -21.07
C MET A 12 19.41 -24.40 -20.03
N SER A 13 19.66 -25.66 -19.70
CA SER A 13 18.90 -26.35 -18.65
C SER A 13 19.13 -25.76 -17.25
N GLY A 14 20.32 -25.19 -16.99
CA GLY A 14 20.62 -24.45 -15.76
C GLY A 14 19.89 -23.10 -15.64
N LEU A 15 19.56 -22.47 -16.76
CA LEU A 15 18.79 -21.20 -16.80
C LEU A 15 17.27 -21.42 -16.69
N CYS A 16 16.79 -22.65 -16.87
CA CYS A 16 15.37 -23.01 -16.76
C CYS A 16 14.91 -23.28 -15.32
N PHE A 17 15.78 -23.21 -14.32
CA PHE A 17 15.38 -23.16 -12.91
C PHE A 17 14.89 -21.75 -12.54
N SER A 18 13.84 -21.29 -13.23
CA SER A 18 12.95 -20.30 -12.62
C SER A 18 12.25 -21.03 -11.50
N GLN A 19 12.89 -21.06 -10.32
CA GLN A 19 12.19 -21.44 -9.10
C GLN A 19 11.02 -20.46 -9.00
N GLU A 20 9.80 -20.94 -9.27
CA GLU A 20 8.61 -20.21 -8.89
C GLU A 20 8.75 -19.95 -7.39
N SER A 21 9.08 -18.71 -7.03
CA SER A 21 9.09 -18.32 -5.63
C SER A 21 7.66 -18.45 -5.16
N VAL A 22 7.38 -19.51 -4.39
CA VAL A 22 6.07 -19.77 -3.80
C VAL A 22 5.58 -18.46 -3.18
N PRO A 23 4.39 -17.96 -3.56
CA PRO A 23 3.89 -16.70 -3.04
C PRO A 23 3.88 -16.73 -1.51
N LYS A 24 4.61 -15.80 -0.88
CA LYS A 24 4.74 -15.76 0.57
C LYS A 24 3.61 -14.92 1.14
N ILE A 25 2.66 -15.57 1.80
CA ILE A 25 1.63 -14.90 2.61
C ILE A 25 2.23 -14.59 3.98
N LYS A 26 2.09 -13.35 4.45
CA LYS A 26 2.61 -12.93 5.75
C LYS A 26 1.64 -11.98 6.43
N ALA A 27 1.36 -12.23 7.71
CA ALA A 27 0.70 -11.27 8.59
C ALA A 27 1.74 -10.46 9.37
N THR A 28 1.58 -9.14 9.41
CA THR A 28 2.54 -8.20 10.03
C THR A 28 1.80 -7.04 10.68
N PHE A 29 2.36 -6.52 11.78
CA PHE A 29 1.84 -5.30 12.42
C PHE A 29 2.30 -4.02 11.73
N PHE A 30 3.46 -4.05 11.06
CA PHE A 30 4.05 -2.87 10.43
C PHE A 30 5.04 -3.28 9.32
N ASP A 31 4.95 -2.61 8.17
CA ASP A 31 5.79 -2.89 6.99
C ASP A 31 6.74 -1.77 6.59
N GLY A 32 6.78 -0.65 7.34
CA GLY A 32 7.73 0.42 7.05
C GLY A 32 7.46 1.09 5.72
N VAL A 33 6.20 1.40 5.44
CA VAL A 33 5.80 2.14 4.25
C VAL A 33 5.17 3.45 4.70
N ALA A 34 5.60 4.56 4.09
CA ALA A 34 4.94 5.85 4.22
C ALA A 34 4.38 6.26 2.86
N VAL A 35 3.13 6.72 2.84
CA VAL A 35 2.42 7.12 1.63
C VAL A 35 1.80 8.48 1.85
N ALA A 36 1.98 9.39 0.91
CA ALA A 36 1.23 10.64 0.86
C ALA A 36 0.24 10.61 -0.31
N GLY A 37 -0.91 11.24 -0.14
CA GLY A 37 -1.92 11.23 -1.20
C GLY A 37 -3.07 12.16 -0.94
N TYR A 38 -4.13 11.96 -1.71
CA TYR A 38 -5.31 12.80 -1.69
C TYR A 38 -6.58 11.98 -1.52
N VAL A 39 -7.48 12.47 -0.69
CA VAL A 39 -8.79 11.88 -0.46
C VAL A 39 -9.75 12.95 0.03
N ASP A 40 -10.97 12.97 -0.53
CA ASP A 40 -12.07 13.78 -0.03
C ASP A 40 -11.69 15.25 0.27
N HIS A 41 -11.15 15.92 -0.75
CA HIS A 41 -10.77 17.33 -0.69
C HIS A 41 -9.67 17.66 0.33
N GLY A 42 -8.86 16.68 0.72
CA GLY A 42 -7.74 16.86 1.63
C GLY A 42 -6.58 15.92 1.30
N ALA A 43 -5.41 16.25 1.84
CA ALA A 43 -4.26 15.37 1.76
C ALA A 43 -4.27 14.35 2.91
N PHE A 44 -3.51 13.29 2.76
CA PHE A 44 -3.23 12.35 3.84
C PHE A 44 -1.77 11.92 3.84
N ILE A 45 -1.30 11.49 5.00
CA ILE A 45 -0.08 10.70 5.17
C ILE A 45 -0.47 9.40 5.85
N ASN A 46 -0.23 8.28 5.19
CA ASN A 46 -0.54 6.94 5.68
C ASN A 46 0.74 6.17 6.00
N PHE A 47 0.62 5.30 6.98
CA PHE A 47 1.60 4.28 7.29
C PHE A 47 0.96 2.90 7.17
N THR A 48 1.74 1.87 6.84
CA THR A 48 1.22 0.49 6.86
C THR A 48 1.14 -0.03 8.30
N GLY A 49 -0.08 -0.24 8.79
CA GLY A 49 -0.33 -0.86 10.10
C GLY A 49 -0.54 -2.37 9.99
N PRO A 50 -1.34 -2.96 10.90
CA PRO A 50 -1.69 -4.38 10.85
C PRO A 50 -2.26 -4.79 9.49
N ASN A 51 -1.65 -5.80 8.87
CA ASN A 51 -1.97 -6.19 7.50
C ASN A 51 -1.65 -7.65 7.20
N ILE A 52 -2.21 -8.12 6.09
CA ILE A 52 -1.84 -9.34 5.40
C ILE A 52 -1.19 -8.94 4.08
N SER A 53 -0.06 -9.55 3.77
CA SER A 53 0.67 -9.29 2.55
C SER A 53 0.96 -10.56 1.75
N LEU A 54 0.98 -10.41 0.43
CA LEU A 54 1.35 -11.42 -0.54
C LEU A 54 2.53 -10.88 -1.34
N THR A 55 3.67 -11.57 -1.28
CA THR A 55 4.87 -11.19 -2.04
C THR A 55 5.14 -12.21 -3.15
N HIS A 56 5.28 -11.72 -4.38
CA HIS A 56 5.67 -12.50 -5.54
C HIS A 56 6.69 -11.70 -6.37
N LYS A 57 7.92 -12.21 -6.46
CA LYS A 57 9.07 -11.50 -7.09
C LYS A 57 9.25 -10.10 -6.48
N ASP A 58 9.40 -9.07 -7.30
CA ASP A 58 9.61 -7.68 -6.90
C ASP A 58 8.31 -6.94 -6.52
N VAL A 59 7.17 -7.65 -6.52
CA VAL A 59 5.84 -7.08 -6.24
C VAL A 59 5.31 -7.61 -4.93
N LYS A 60 4.86 -6.70 -4.06
CA LYS A 60 4.18 -7.02 -2.81
C LYS A 60 2.82 -6.35 -2.76
N PHE A 61 1.79 -7.14 -2.54
CA PHE A 61 0.43 -6.68 -2.28
C PHE A 61 0.20 -6.70 -0.77
N ILE A 62 -0.41 -5.64 -0.25
CA ILE A 62 -0.73 -5.48 1.17
C ILE A 62 -2.18 -5.07 1.28
N LEU A 63 -2.95 -5.83 2.04
CA LEU A 63 -4.31 -5.46 2.46
C LEU A 63 -4.29 -5.27 3.96
N GLY A 64 -4.66 -4.08 4.44
CA GLY A 64 -4.65 -3.84 5.87
C GLY A 64 -5.04 -2.44 6.29
N MET A 65 -4.81 -2.19 7.57
CA MET A 65 -5.13 -0.94 8.25
C MET A 65 -4.06 0.11 7.96
N LEU A 66 -4.50 1.35 7.82
CA LEU A 66 -3.69 2.49 7.44
C LEU A 66 -3.81 3.58 8.52
N PRO A 67 -3.01 3.50 9.59
CA PRO A 67 -2.81 4.62 10.51
C PRO A 67 -2.43 5.86 9.70
N SER A 68 -3.17 6.95 9.90
CA SER A 68 -3.09 8.09 9.00
C SER A 68 -3.18 9.44 9.71
N LEU A 69 -2.56 10.43 9.10
CA LEU A 69 -2.78 11.84 9.40
C LEU A 69 -3.54 12.45 8.23
N ARG A 70 -4.76 12.92 8.48
CA ARG A 70 -5.58 13.65 7.51
C ARG A 70 -5.28 15.13 7.63
N ILE A 71 -5.01 15.75 6.48
CA ILE A 71 -4.74 17.17 6.34
C ILE A 71 -5.89 17.75 5.53
N LYS A 72 -6.87 18.32 6.23
CA LYS A 72 -8.08 18.86 5.62
C LYS A 72 -8.59 20.03 6.47
N ASN A 73 -8.97 21.11 5.80
CA ASN A 73 -9.62 22.21 6.49
C ASN A 73 -11.03 21.83 6.92
N ASP A 74 -11.34 22.07 8.19
CA ASP A 74 -12.70 21.94 8.72
C ASP A 74 -13.58 23.10 8.21
N LYS A 75 -14.69 22.75 7.57
CA LYS A 75 -15.67 23.70 7.04
C LYS A 75 -16.86 23.91 7.98
N SER A 76 -16.79 23.39 9.20
CA SER A 76 -17.86 23.54 10.19
C SER A 76 -18.09 25.02 10.54
N PRO A 77 -19.35 25.47 10.64
CA PRO A 77 -19.69 26.87 10.91
C PRO A 77 -19.39 27.32 12.36
N GLY A 78 -19.23 26.38 13.29
CA GLY A 78 -18.93 26.63 14.70
C GLY A 78 -17.49 26.26 15.07
N THR A 79 -17.33 25.42 16.09
CA THR A 79 -16.03 24.88 16.50
C THR A 79 -15.37 24.12 15.35
N LYS A 80 -14.12 24.43 15.06
CA LYS A 80 -13.33 23.80 14.00
C LYS A 80 -12.33 22.81 14.59
N ASN A 81 -12.20 21.66 13.96
CA ASN A 81 -11.11 20.74 14.24
C ASN A 81 -9.77 21.31 13.76
N SER A 82 -8.69 20.77 14.32
CA SER A 82 -7.34 21.00 13.80
C SER A 82 -7.26 20.66 12.31
N ALA A 83 -6.44 21.40 11.56
CA ALA A 83 -6.19 21.11 10.15
C ALA A 83 -5.52 19.74 9.93
N ILE A 84 -4.82 19.24 10.96
CA ILE A 84 -4.18 17.91 10.98
C ILE A 84 -4.88 17.07 12.04
N THR A 85 -5.45 15.94 11.61
CA THR A 85 -6.18 15.02 12.50
C THR A 85 -5.71 13.58 12.32
N PRO A 86 -5.63 12.79 13.40
CA PRO A 86 -5.42 11.35 13.27
C PRO A 86 -6.67 10.71 12.67
N ASN A 87 -6.48 9.74 11.80
CA ASN A 87 -7.56 8.94 11.23
C ASN A 87 -7.06 7.51 10.97
N LEU A 88 -7.97 6.58 10.77
CA LEU A 88 -7.69 5.19 10.46
C LEU A 88 -8.39 4.82 9.15
N GLY A 89 -7.59 4.50 8.14
CA GLY A 89 -8.08 3.94 6.89
C GLY A 89 -7.90 2.43 6.85
N ALA A 90 -8.44 1.82 5.79
CA ALA A 90 -8.06 0.50 5.34
C ALA A 90 -7.89 0.53 3.82
N GLY A 91 -7.07 -0.34 3.26
CA GLY A 91 -6.94 -0.35 1.80
C GLY A 91 -5.88 -1.28 1.26
N LEU A 92 -5.73 -1.21 -0.06
CA LEU A 92 -4.73 -1.94 -0.81
C LEU A 92 -3.48 -1.09 -0.99
N THR A 93 -2.32 -1.64 -0.68
CA THR A 93 -1.02 -1.07 -1.05
C THR A 93 -0.30 -2.05 -1.95
N VAL A 94 0.17 -1.58 -3.10
CA VAL A 94 1.04 -2.33 -4.01
C VAL A 94 2.42 -1.72 -3.93
N ILE A 95 3.42 -2.55 -3.65
CA ILE A 95 4.82 -2.14 -3.62
C ILE A 95 5.53 -2.80 -4.79
N TYR A 96 6.18 -1.99 -5.62
CA TYR A 96 7.13 -2.47 -6.61
C TYR A 96 8.52 -1.97 -6.24
N ARG A 97 9.40 -2.91 -5.87
CA ARG A 97 10.72 -2.62 -5.27
C ARG A 97 10.59 -1.75 -4.01
N LYS A 98 10.73 -0.43 -4.15
CA LYS A 98 10.64 0.56 -3.06
C LYS A 98 9.49 1.54 -3.25
N PHE A 99 8.84 1.56 -4.41
CA PHE A 99 7.73 2.47 -4.70
C PHE A 99 6.42 1.85 -4.25
N ALA A 100 5.62 2.61 -3.51
CA ALA A 100 4.31 2.18 -3.04
C ALA A 100 3.21 2.98 -3.73
N LEU A 101 2.22 2.28 -4.28
CA LEU A 101 0.94 2.83 -4.73
C LEU A 101 -0.14 2.36 -3.75
N GLN A 102 -0.97 3.27 -3.27
CA GLN A 102 -1.99 2.95 -2.27
C GLN A 102 -3.36 3.44 -2.70
N LEU A 103 -4.36 2.58 -2.52
CA LEU A 103 -5.78 2.87 -2.66
C LEU A 103 -6.43 2.77 -1.27
N PRO A 104 -6.34 3.83 -0.45
CA PRO A 104 -6.98 3.86 0.86
C PRO A 104 -8.48 4.14 0.75
N VAL A 105 -9.23 3.61 1.70
CA VAL A 105 -10.63 3.91 1.92
C VAL A 105 -10.79 4.33 3.38
N TYR A 106 -11.49 5.44 3.61
CA TYR A 106 -11.78 5.97 4.94
C TYR A 106 -13.28 6.11 5.13
N TYR A 107 -13.75 5.81 6.33
CA TYR A 107 -15.11 6.18 6.72
C TYR A 107 -15.08 7.58 7.32
N ASN A 108 -15.75 8.52 6.67
CA ASN A 108 -16.03 9.81 7.27
C ASN A 108 -17.31 9.67 8.10
N SER A 109 -17.22 9.94 9.40
CA SER A 109 -18.38 9.89 10.30
C SER A 109 -19.44 10.93 9.93
N LYS A 110 -20.70 10.60 10.21
CA LYS A 110 -21.83 11.51 10.08
C LYS A 110 -21.60 12.77 10.93
N THR A 111 -21.90 13.93 10.36
CA THR A 111 -21.91 15.23 11.05
C THR A 111 -23.34 15.75 11.18
N ALA A 112 -23.52 16.94 11.78
CA ALA A 112 -24.81 17.61 11.84
C ALA A 112 -25.35 18.01 10.45
N THR A 113 -24.47 18.16 9.45
CA THR A 113 -24.80 18.67 8.12
C THR A 113 -24.58 17.67 6.99
N GLU A 114 -23.85 16.58 7.22
CA GLU A 114 -23.51 15.59 6.19
C GLU A 114 -23.65 14.15 6.70
N ASN A 115 -24.10 13.24 5.83
CA ASN A 115 -24.17 11.81 6.14
C ASN A 115 -22.79 11.16 6.14
N GLY A 116 -22.64 10.13 6.97
CA GLY A 116 -21.42 9.31 6.98
C GLY A 116 -21.23 8.59 5.65
N SER A 117 -20.01 8.59 5.12
CA SER A 117 -19.73 7.97 3.82
C SER A 117 -18.30 7.47 3.72
N TRP A 118 -18.13 6.39 2.97
CA TRP A 118 -16.81 5.88 2.60
C TRP A 118 -16.22 6.74 1.48
N LYS A 119 -14.96 7.14 1.67
CA LYS A 119 -14.21 7.94 0.72
C LYS A 119 -12.97 7.16 0.30
N MET A 120 -12.86 6.90 -1.00
CA MET A 120 -11.68 6.30 -1.60
C MET A 120 -10.69 7.40 -2.00
N GLY A 121 -9.41 7.15 -1.73
CA GLY A 121 -8.30 8.02 -2.11
C GLY A 121 -7.30 7.29 -2.99
N ILE A 122 -6.22 8.02 -3.31
CA ILE A 122 -5.05 7.48 -3.98
C ILE A 122 -3.80 8.15 -3.42
N GLY A 123 -2.71 7.40 -3.29
CA GLY A 123 -1.45 7.92 -2.79
C GLY A 123 -0.24 7.20 -3.37
N LEU A 124 0.88 7.89 -3.33
CA LEU A 124 2.20 7.38 -3.69
C LEU A 124 3.13 7.48 -2.50
N GLY A 125 4.04 6.53 -2.41
CA GLY A 125 4.89 6.41 -1.24
C GLY A 125 6.13 5.59 -1.47
N TYR A 126 6.82 5.35 -0.36
CA TYR A 126 8.09 4.66 -0.34
C TYR A 126 8.11 3.59 0.75
N SER A 127 8.67 2.42 0.42
CA SER A 127 8.93 1.34 1.36
C SER A 127 10.38 1.40 1.83
N PHE A 128 10.58 1.54 3.14
CA PHE A 128 11.91 1.62 3.75
C PHE A 128 12.52 0.24 4.01
N LYS A 129 11.71 -0.82 3.99
CA LYS A 129 12.17 -2.22 4.08
C LYS A 129 12.68 -2.73 2.75
#